data_AF-A0A3D2S9R1-F1
#
_entry.id   AF-A0A3D2S9R1-F1
#
_cell.length_a   1.000
_cell.length_b   1.000
_cell.length_c   1.000
_cell.angle_alpha   90.00
_cell.angle_beta   90.00
_cell.angle_gamma   90.00
#
_symmetry.space_group_name_H-M   'P 1'
#
loop_
_entity.id
_entity.type
_entity.pdbx_description
1 polymer ?
#
loop_
_entity_poly.entity_id
_entity_poly.type
_entity_poly.pdbx_seq_one_letter_code
_entity_poly.pdbx_strand_id
1 'polypeptide(L)'
;ALPISETVAVTGNSTSGSMLSGAYAAALMEAEGMIAHYTQHFGNLKVMLTGGDAPFFASRLKSKIFAVPDLTLTGLQTILEYNFNNL
;
A
#
# COMPACT_ATOMS: atom_id res chain seq x y z
N ALA A 1 -16.87 -7.65 -2.54
CA ALA A 1 -15.51 -7.86 -3.10
C ALA A 1 -15.33 -9.34 -3.36
N LEU A 2 -14.58 -9.72 -4.40
CA LEU A 2 -14.16 -11.13 -4.56
C LEU A 2 -13.40 -11.54 -3.29
N PRO A 3 -13.60 -12.75 -2.76
CA PRO A 3 -12.80 -13.24 -1.65
C PRO A 3 -11.35 -13.34 -2.14
N ILE A 4 -10.55 -12.34 -1.79
CA ILE A 4 -9.13 -12.34 -2.09
C ILE A 4 -8.56 -13.46 -1.21
N SER A 5 -8.17 -14.56 -1.83
CA SER A 5 -7.50 -15.66 -1.15
C SER A 5 -6.39 -15.10 -0.26
N GLU A 6 -6.25 -15.64 0.96
CA GLU A 6 -5.18 -15.30 1.91
C GLU A 6 -3.77 -15.36 1.29
N THR A 7 -3.59 -16.03 0.15
CA THR A 7 -2.38 -15.94 -0.64
C THR A 7 -2.71 -15.88 -2.12
N VAL A 8 -2.12 -14.91 -2.83
CA VAL A 8 -2.11 -14.84 -4.30
C VAL A 8 -0.77 -15.39 -4.76
N ALA A 9 -0.78 -16.50 -5.50
CA ALA A 9 0.42 -17.09 -6.05
C ALA A 9 0.99 -16.23 -7.18
N VAL A 10 2.32 -16.19 -7.31
CA VAL A 10 3.01 -15.48 -8.41
C VAL A 10 2.72 -16.12 -9.77
N THR A 11 2.48 -17.43 -9.82
CA THR A 11 2.13 -18.12 -11.07
C THR A 11 0.72 -18.69 -10.96
N GLY A 12 -0.19 -18.20 -11.81
CA GLY A 12 -1.54 -18.72 -11.92
C GLY A 12 -1.59 -19.97 -12.82
N ASN A 13 -2.44 -20.94 -12.47
CA ASN A 13 -2.70 -22.15 -13.26
C ASN A 13 -4.09 -22.16 -13.92
N SER A 14 -4.77 -21.01 -13.90
CA SER A 14 -6.05 -20.75 -14.54
C SER A 14 -6.10 -19.30 -14.97
N THR A 15 -7.00 -18.94 -15.89
CA THR A 15 -7.15 -17.55 -16.33
C THR A 15 -7.41 -16.61 -15.15
N SER A 16 -8.30 -16.98 -14.23
CA SER A 16 -8.60 -16.19 -13.02
C SER A 16 -7.39 -16.09 -12.09
N GLY A 17 -6.65 -17.19 -11.88
CA GLY A 17 -5.42 -17.20 -11.09
C GLY A 17 -4.33 -16.30 -11.68
N SER A 18 -4.15 -16.33 -13.01
CA SER A 18 -3.16 -15.50 -13.70
C SER A 18 -3.53 -14.02 -13.65
N MET A 19 -4.82 -13.68 -13.74
CA MET A 19 -5.29 -12.29 -13.53
C MET A 19 -5.05 -11.82 -12.10
N LEU A 20 -5.35 -12.65 -11.09
CA LEU A 20 -5.09 -12.31 -9.70
C LEU A 20 -3.59 -12.11 -9.43
N SER A 21 -2.74 -12.99 -9.98
CA SER A 21 -1.29 -12.82 -9.92
C SER A 21 -0.84 -11.48 -10.52
N GLY A 22 -1.25 -11.21 -11.76
CA GLY A 22 -0.89 -9.99 -12.48
C GLY A 22 -1.39 -8.70 -11.83
N ALA A 23 -2.44 -8.76 -11.00
CA ALA A 23 -2.92 -7.61 -10.24
C ALA A 23 -2.27 -7.52 -8.85
N TYR A 24 -2.53 -8.51 -7.99
CA TYR A 24 -2.17 -8.42 -6.57
C TYR A 24 -0.72 -8.80 -6.28
N ALA A 25 -0.24 -9.91 -6.85
CA ALA A 25 1.15 -10.34 -6.62
C ALA A 25 2.13 -9.39 -7.31
N ALA A 26 1.81 -8.92 -8.52
CA ALA A 26 2.59 -7.90 -9.22
C ALA A 26 2.62 -6.59 -8.44
N ALA A 27 1.47 -6.02 -8.04
CA ALA A 27 1.44 -4.76 -7.29
C ALA A 27 2.23 -4.84 -5.97
N LEU A 28 2.20 -5.98 -5.29
CA LEU A 28 3.00 -6.19 -4.08
C LEU A 28 4.51 -6.15 -4.39
N MET A 29 4.95 -6.85 -5.43
CA MET A 29 6.35 -6.86 -5.85
C MET A 29 6.80 -5.50 -6.39
N GLU A 30 5.95 -4.80 -7.13
CA GLU A 30 6.19 -3.44 -7.61
C GLU A 30 6.37 -2.48 -6.43
N ALA A 31 5.48 -2.51 -5.45
CA ALA A 31 5.60 -1.69 -4.25
C ALA A 31 6.90 -1.97 -3.48
N GLU A 32 7.26 -3.24 -3.27
CA GLU A 32 8.57 -3.60 -2.66
C GLU A 32 9.75 -3.09 -3.48
N GLY A 33 9.73 -3.30 -4.79
CA GLY A 33 10.79 -2.86 -5.69
C GLY A 33 10.96 -1.34 -5.67
N MET A 34 9.86 -0.60 -5.67
CA MET A 34 9.87 0.86 -5.59
C MET A 34 10.43 1.35 -4.25
N ILE A 35 10.00 0.75 -3.13
CA ILE A 35 10.53 1.09 -1.81
C ILE A 35 12.04 0.83 -1.76
N ALA A 36 12.47 -0.37 -2.18
CA ALA A 36 13.88 -0.74 -2.20
C ALA A 36 14.71 0.19 -3.09
N HIS A 37 14.22 0.52 -4.28
CA HIS A 37 14.87 1.45 -5.20
C HIS A 37 15.08 2.82 -4.55
N TYR A 38 14.03 3.41 -3.98
CA TYR A 38 14.16 4.73 -3.35
C TYR A 38 14.99 4.69 -2.06
N THR A 39 14.91 3.61 -1.28
CA THR A 39 15.76 3.43 -0.09
C THR A 39 17.23 3.38 -0.46
N GLN A 40 17.58 2.73 -1.59
CA GLN A 40 18.96 2.71 -2.06
C GLN A 40 19.48 4.10 -2.43
N HIS A 41 18.64 4.95 -3.01
CA HIS A 41 19.05 6.28 -3.50
C HIS A 41 19.02 7.36 -2.41
N PHE A 42 18.10 7.28 -1.46
CA PHE A 42 17.83 8.34 -0.48
C PHE A 42 18.04 7.91 0.97
N GLY A 43 18.45 6.66 1.19
CA GLY A 43 18.67 6.11 2.53
C GLY A 43 17.38 5.71 3.23
N ASN A 44 17.30 5.95 4.54
CA ASN A 44 16.18 5.48 5.33
C ASN A 44 14.89 6.26 5.04
N LEU A 45 13.87 5.58 4.52
CA LEU A 45 12.58 6.17 4.17
C LEU A 45 11.52 5.88 5.23
N LYS A 46 10.63 6.85 5.44
CA LYS A 46 9.36 6.61 6.12
C LYS A 46 8.29 6.33 5.07
N VAL A 47 7.91 5.07 4.94
CA VAL A 47 6.89 4.65 3.98
C VAL A 47 5.54 4.57 4.68
N MET A 48 4.56 5.32 4.18
CA MET A 48 3.18 5.31 4.68
C MET A 48 2.26 4.62 3.67
N LEU A 49 1.33 3.81 4.15
CA LEU A 49 0.37 3.08 3.36
C LEU A 49 -1.06 3.42 3.82
N THR A 50 -1.95 3.72 2.88
CA THR A 50 -3.36 4.02 3.12
C THR A 50 -4.23 3.41 2.01
N GLY A 51 -5.54 3.61 2.07
CA GLY A 51 -6.50 3.08 1.09
C GLY A 51 -7.14 1.75 1.48
N GLY A 52 -8.15 1.33 0.71
CA GLY A 52 -9.01 0.19 1.05
C GLY A 52 -8.28 -1.17 1.12
N ASP A 53 -7.34 -1.40 0.21
CA ASP A 53 -6.55 -2.64 0.16
C ASP A 53 -5.28 -2.59 1.03
N ALA A 54 -5.07 -1.52 1.79
CA ALA A 54 -3.91 -1.39 2.68
C ALA A 54 -3.71 -2.60 3.63
N PRO A 55 -4.76 -3.22 4.21
CA PRO A 55 -4.58 -4.43 5.02
C PRO A 55 -3.95 -5.61 4.27
N PHE A 56 -4.25 -5.76 2.97
CA PHE A 56 -3.66 -6.81 2.13
C PHE A 56 -2.15 -6.59 1.98
N PHE A 57 -1.71 -5.37 1.67
CA PHE A 57 -0.30 -5.05 1.47
C PHE A 57 0.47 -4.97 2.79
N ALA A 58 -0.10 -4.39 3.85
CA ALA A 58 0.56 -4.22 5.14
C ALA A 58 1.00 -5.57 5.77
N SER A 59 0.26 -6.64 5.52
CA SER A 59 0.59 -7.99 6.01
C SER A 59 1.61 -8.73 5.14
N ARG A 60 1.96 -8.21 3.96
CA ARG A 60 2.78 -8.92 2.95
C ARG A 60 4.03 -8.16 2.52
N LEU A 61 4.06 -6.84 2.68
CA LEU A 61 5.25 -6.04 2.49
C LEU A 61 6.29 -6.42 3.56
N LYS A 62 7.50 -6.73 3.11
CA LYS A 62 8.69 -6.98 3.93
C LYS A 62 9.34 -5.65 4.36
N SER A 63 9.18 -4.61 3.55
CA SER A 63 9.67 -3.27 3.86
C SER A 63 8.97 -2.71 5.12
N LYS A 64 9.71 -1.93 5.92
CA LYS A 64 9.14 -1.29 7.11
C LYS A 64 8.17 -0.18 6.67
N ILE A 65 6.88 -0.39 6.92
CA ILE A 65 5.81 0.55 6.57
C ILE A 65 5.02 1.01 7.80
N PHE A 66 4.27 2.08 7.63
CA PHE A 66 3.26 2.56 8.58
C PHE A 66 1.90 2.57 7.89
N ALA A 67 0.96 1.73 8.34
CA ALA A 67 -0.41 1.74 7.84
C ALA A 67 -1.20 2.85 8.53
N VAL A 68 -1.76 3.78 7.75
CA VAL A 68 -2.54 4.93 8.22
C VAL A 68 -3.85 5.00 7.43
N PRO A 69 -4.91 4.26 7.83
CA PRO A 69 -6.14 4.14 7.06
C PRO A 69 -6.81 5.49 6.75
N ASP A 70 -6.82 6.39 7.73
CA ASP A 70 -7.53 7.67 7.63
C ASP A 70 -6.62 8.83 7.20
N LEU A 71 -5.49 8.56 6.57
CA LEU A 71 -4.46 9.57 6.23
C LEU A 71 -5.05 10.81 5.54
N THR A 72 -5.92 10.59 4.54
CA THR A 72 -6.59 11.68 3.83
C THR A 72 -7.52 12.48 4.75
N LEU A 73 -8.30 11.80 5.60
CA LEU A 73 -9.22 12.47 6.53
C LEU A 73 -8.46 13.27 7.59
N THR A 74 -7.39 12.72 8.15
CA THR A 74 -6.49 13.44 9.05
C THR A 74 -5.91 14.67 8.38
N GLY A 75 -5.45 14.56 7.12
CA GLY A 75 -4.94 15.70 6.35
C GLY A 75 -5.99 16.79 6.15
N LEU A 76 -7.22 16.41 5.77
CA LEU A 76 -8.33 17.35 5.61
C LEU A 76 -8.68 18.05 6.94
N GLN A 77 -8.72 17.31 8.05
CA GLN A 77 -8.93 17.88 9.38
C GLN A 77 -7.83 18.89 9.74
N THR A 78 -6.56 18.53 9.51
CA THR A 78 -5.43 19.42 9.78
C THR A 78 -5.52 20.72 8.97
N ILE A 79 -5.90 20.62 7.69
CA ILE A 79 -6.11 21.80 6.83
C ILE A 79 -7.27 22.66 7.37
N LEU A 80 -8.38 22.04 7.77
CA LEU A 80 -9.53 22.75 8.33
C LEU A 80 -9.15 23.51 9.61
N GLU A 81 -8.50 22.84 10.56
CA GLU A 81 -8.03 23.42 11.82
C GLU A 81 -7.07 24.58 11.58
N TYR A 82 -6.14 24.43 10.63
CA TYR A 82 -5.21 25.51 10.26
C TYR A 82 -5.95 26.74 9.75
N ASN A 83 -6.95 26.59 8.88
CA ASN A 83 -7.67 27.75 8.35
C ASN A 83 -8.63 28.37 9.36
N PHE A 84 -9.22 27.57 10.25
CA PHE A 84 -10.17 28.07 11.25
C PHE A 84 -9.46 28.77 12.43
N ASN A 85 -8.27 28.31 12.83
CA ASN A 85 -7.50 28.89 13.92
C ASN A 85 -6.62 30.08 13.51
N ASN A 86 -6.51 30.36 12.20
CA ASN A 86 -5.83 31.54 11.66
C ASN A 86 -6.80 32.65 11.24
N LEU A 87 -8.10 32.49 11.52
CA LEU A 87 -9.14 33.53 11.49
C LEU A 87 -9.36 34.07 12.90
#